data_AF-A0A947DHK4-F1
#
_entry.id   AF-A0A947DHK4-F1
#
_cell.length_a   1.000
_cell.length_b   1.000
_cell.length_c   1.000
_cell.angle_alpha   90.00
_cell.angle_beta   90.00
_cell.angle_gamma   90.00
#
_symmetry.space_group_name_H-M   'P 1'
#
loop_
_entity.id
_entity.type
_entity.pdbx_description
1 polymer ?
#
loop_
_entity_poly.entity_id
_entity_poly.type
_entity_poly.pdbx_seq_one_letter_code
_entity_poly.pdbx_strand_id
1 'polypeptide(L)'
;MDIETFVQRSLGEWRSQRSAHHLAFAHFEEVRSTITIEPLTIDEPGVLELCKRYDVGPEIVVSPFKMSWEGESDWDEDEVMAGSTILVPVPDSATTGKLLREQGYAETMEAVGSYCLGEDGTFVLTTSYDRAAAEEKIWFATPNLRFRVSLIKTSDGKGVTTASFSSEVRRNPIP
;
A
#
# COMPACT_ATOMS: atom_id res chain seq x y z
N MET A 1 -13.78 -7.46 -9.17
CA MET A 1 -12.51 -6.94 -9.72
C MET A 1 -11.43 -7.90 -9.28
N ASP A 2 -10.50 -8.29 -10.15
CA ASP A 2 -9.34 -9.11 -9.77
C ASP A 2 -8.12 -8.22 -9.45
N ILE A 3 -7.06 -8.86 -8.93
CA ILE A 3 -5.85 -8.17 -8.50
C ILE A 3 -5.11 -7.47 -9.64
N GLU A 4 -5.03 -8.09 -10.82
CA GLU A 4 -4.37 -7.52 -11.99
C GLU A 4 -5.11 -6.25 -12.46
N THR A 5 -6.44 -6.27 -12.50
CA THR A 5 -7.26 -5.10 -12.82
C THR A 5 -7.07 -4.00 -11.79
N PHE A 6 -7.02 -4.34 -10.49
CA PHE A 6 -6.80 -3.36 -9.44
C PHE A 6 -5.42 -2.68 -9.55
N VAL A 7 -4.37 -3.45 -9.80
CA VAL A 7 -3.01 -2.93 -10.01
C VAL A 7 -2.98 -2.06 -11.27
N GLN A 8 -3.55 -2.54 -12.39
CA GLN A 8 -3.60 -1.79 -13.64
C GLN A 8 -4.28 -0.42 -13.48
N ARG A 9 -5.38 -0.35 -12.73
CA ARG A 9 -6.06 0.92 -12.42
C ARG A 9 -5.22 1.82 -11.51
N SER A 10 -4.35 1.23 -10.68
CA SER A 10 -3.49 1.95 -9.75
C SER A 10 -2.26 2.57 -10.42
N LEU A 11 -1.80 2.03 -11.55
CA LEU A 11 -0.62 2.56 -12.26
C LEU A 11 -0.78 4.03 -12.62
N GLY A 12 0.31 4.80 -12.54
CA GLY A 12 0.37 6.22 -12.84
C GLY A 12 0.78 7.07 -11.64
N GLU A 13 0.67 8.38 -11.80
CA GLU A 13 1.06 9.36 -10.78
C GLU A 13 -0.16 9.99 -10.10
N TRP A 14 -0.09 10.09 -8.79
CA TRP A 14 -1.18 10.51 -7.92
C TRP A 14 -0.73 11.62 -6.98
N ARG A 15 -1.58 12.63 -6.81
CA ARG A 15 -1.47 13.59 -5.71
C ARG A 15 -2.30 13.09 -4.55
N SER A 16 -1.67 12.87 -3.41
CA SER A 16 -2.28 12.35 -2.20
C SER A 16 -2.36 13.44 -1.14
N GLN A 17 -3.52 13.53 -0.51
CA GLN A 17 -3.70 14.27 0.74
C GLN A 17 -4.18 13.27 1.79
N ARG A 18 -3.41 13.14 2.87
CA ARG A 18 -3.66 12.21 3.96
C ARG A 18 -3.90 12.99 5.25
N SER A 19 -4.95 12.61 5.96
CA SER A 19 -5.24 13.06 7.32
C SER A 19 -5.05 11.89 8.27
N ALA A 20 -4.14 12.02 9.23
CA ALA A 20 -3.84 10.99 10.23
C ALA A 20 -4.24 11.46 11.63
N HIS A 21 -4.99 10.60 12.32
CA HIS A 21 -5.39 10.78 13.70
C HIS A 21 -4.56 9.86 14.58
N HIS A 22 -3.61 10.44 15.31
CA HIS A 22 -2.75 9.74 16.27
C HIS A 22 -3.47 9.68 17.61
N LEU A 23 -4.18 8.58 17.84
CA LEU A 23 -5.14 8.45 18.95
C LEU A 23 -4.45 8.46 20.32
N ALA A 24 -3.24 7.92 20.42
CA ALA A 24 -2.46 7.93 21.66
C ALA A 24 -2.04 9.35 22.10
N PHE A 25 -1.92 10.28 21.14
CA PHE A 25 -1.44 11.65 21.37
C PHE A 25 -2.54 12.71 21.18
N ALA A 26 -3.76 12.29 20.81
CA ALA A 26 -4.83 13.19 20.38
C ALA A 26 -4.36 14.22 19.34
N HIS A 27 -3.46 13.80 18.45
CA HIS A 27 -2.84 14.66 17.46
C HIS A 27 -3.39 14.39 16.07
N PHE A 28 -3.51 15.45 15.28
CA PHE A 28 -3.94 15.41 13.89
C PHE A 28 -2.77 15.87 13.02
N GLU A 29 -2.47 15.08 12.01
CA GLU A 29 -1.37 15.32 11.06
C GLU A 29 -1.95 15.35 9.64
N GLU A 30 -1.63 16.40 8.88
CA GLU A 30 -1.85 16.50 7.44
C GLU A 30 -0.55 16.16 6.69
N VAL A 31 -0.64 15.22 5.76
CA VAL A 31 0.48 14.86 4.89
C VAL A 31 0.08 14.99 3.42
N ARG A 32 0.90 15.72 2.66
CA ARG A 32 0.75 15.89 1.22
C ARG A 32 1.89 15.17 0.53
N SER A 33 1.57 14.33 -0.46
CA SER A 33 2.60 13.57 -1.16
C SER A 33 2.25 13.35 -2.63
N THR A 34 3.28 13.24 -3.46
CA THR A 34 3.18 12.65 -4.80
C THR A 34 3.48 11.16 -4.68
N ILE A 35 2.65 10.31 -5.29
CA ILE A 35 2.82 8.87 -5.33
C ILE A 35 2.91 8.44 -6.79
N THR A 36 3.97 7.72 -7.15
CA THR A 36 4.17 7.15 -8.48
C THR A 36 4.08 5.63 -8.39
N ILE A 37 3.23 5.03 -9.22
CA ILE A 37 3.03 3.58 -9.30
C ILE A 37 3.36 3.12 -10.71
N GLU A 38 4.39 2.28 -10.83
CA GLU A 38 4.97 1.86 -12.09
C GLU A 38 4.92 0.33 -12.20
N PRO A 39 4.54 -0.23 -13.36
CA PRO A 39 4.58 -1.67 -13.54
C PRO A 39 6.03 -2.16 -13.58
N LEU A 40 6.27 -3.35 -13.04
CA LEU A 40 7.51 -4.08 -13.15
C LEU A 40 7.25 -5.40 -13.89
N THR A 41 8.27 -5.94 -14.55
CA THR A 41 8.20 -7.29 -15.10
C THR A 41 8.63 -8.32 -14.05
N ILE A 42 8.25 -9.58 -14.25
CA ILE A 42 8.63 -10.69 -13.37
C ILE A 42 10.16 -10.89 -13.39
N ASP A 43 10.80 -10.58 -14.51
CA ASP A 43 12.25 -10.73 -14.71
C ASP A 43 13.08 -9.62 -14.07
N GLU A 44 12.45 -8.58 -13.50
CA GLU A 44 13.16 -7.51 -12.80
C GLU A 44 13.93 -8.08 -11.59
N PRO A 45 15.23 -7.75 -11.41
CA PRO A 45 16.04 -8.32 -10.34
C PRO A 45 15.44 -8.17 -8.94
N GLY A 46 14.81 -7.03 -8.64
CA GLY A 46 14.17 -6.78 -7.35
C GLY A 46 12.93 -7.65 -7.11
N VAL A 47 12.19 -8.01 -8.17
CA VAL A 47 11.04 -8.93 -8.10
C VAL A 47 11.53 -10.35 -7.82
N LEU A 48 12.55 -10.81 -8.56
CA LEU A 48 13.14 -12.13 -8.39
C LEU A 48 13.78 -12.31 -7.01
N GLU A 49 14.47 -11.28 -6.50
CA GLU A 49 15.02 -11.29 -5.15
C GLU A 49 13.92 -11.41 -4.09
N LEU A 50 12.83 -10.66 -4.25
CA LEU A 50 11.71 -10.72 -3.33
C LEU A 50 11.03 -12.10 -3.35
N CYS A 51 10.80 -12.66 -4.54
CA CYS A 51 10.27 -14.01 -4.70
C CYS A 51 11.14 -15.04 -3.98
N LYS A 52 12.47 -14.98 -4.20
CA LYS A 52 13.43 -15.87 -3.54
C LYS A 52 13.42 -15.71 -2.01
N ARG A 53 13.35 -14.48 -1.51
CA ARG A 53 13.34 -14.16 -0.09
C ARG A 53 12.13 -14.78 0.62
N TYR A 54 10.97 -14.75 -0.02
CA TYR A 54 9.73 -15.32 0.52
C TYR A 54 9.46 -16.78 0.11
N ASP A 55 10.42 -17.45 -0.54
CA ASP A 55 10.29 -18.82 -1.05
C ASP A 55 9.06 -19.01 -1.97
N VAL A 56 8.84 -18.03 -2.86
CA VAL A 56 7.75 -17.99 -3.85
C VAL A 56 8.31 -18.19 -5.25
N GLY A 57 7.68 -19.07 -6.04
CA GLY A 57 8.01 -19.26 -7.46
C GLY A 57 7.64 -18.03 -8.29
N PRO A 58 8.53 -17.48 -9.15
CA PRO A 58 8.19 -16.35 -10.03
C PRO A 58 7.02 -16.63 -10.99
N GLU A 59 6.72 -17.90 -11.27
CA GLU A 59 5.64 -18.32 -12.15
C GLU A 59 4.24 -18.14 -11.55
N ILE A 60 4.12 -17.94 -10.24
CA ILE A 60 2.84 -17.74 -9.54
C ILE A 60 2.59 -16.28 -9.14
N VAL A 61 3.49 -15.36 -9.47
CA VAL A 61 3.30 -13.93 -9.18
C VAL A 61 2.67 -13.22 -10.37
N VAL A 62 1.89 -12.17 -10.09
CA VAL A 62 1.17 -11.40 -11.13
C VAL A 62 1.30 -9.91 -10.90
N SER A 63 1.32 -9.14 -12.00
CA SER A 63 1.40 -7.67 -12.01
C SER A 63 2.32 -7.04 -10.93
N PRO A 64 3.62 -7.39 -10.86
CA PRO A 64 4.55 -6.70 -9.97
C PRO A 64 4.56 -5.20 -10.24
N PHE A 65 4.74 -4.38 -9.21
CA PHE A 65 4.80 -2.93 -9.37
C PHE A 65 5.71 -2.28 -8.34
N LYS A 66 6.29 -1.13 -8.72
CA LYS A 66 7.02 -0.25 -7.82
C LYS A 66 6.11 0.89 -7.41
N MET A 67 6.11 1.20 -6.13
CA MET A 67 5.50 2.41 -5.60
C MET A 67 6.59 3.31 -5.01
N SER A 68 6.64 4.57 -5.43
CA SER A 68 7.52 5.59 -4.89
C SER A 68 6.69 6.77 -4.39
N TRP A 69 7.15 7.45 -3.35
CA TRP A 69 6.48 8.62 -2.81
C TRP A 69 7.48 9.66 -2.34
N GLU A 70 7.04 10.91 -2.38
CA GLU A 70 7.73 12.08 -1.83
C GLU A 70 6.67 13.05 -1.33
N GLY A 71 6.85 13.56 -0.11
CA GLY A 71 5.88 14.44 0.51
C GLY A 71 6.41 15.19 1.72
N GLU A 72 5.52 15.99 2.29
CA GLU A 72 5.74 16.85 3.43
C GLU A 72 4.61 16.66 4.45
N SER A 73 4.93 16.84 5.73
CA SER A 73 4.00 16.77 6.86
C SER A 73 3.89 18.14 7.54
N ASP A 74 2.71 18.47 8.07
CA ASP A 74 2.51 19.67 8.90
C ASP A 74 3.01 19.48 10.35
N TRP A 75 3.44 18.27 10.72
CA TRP A 75 4.06 18.00 12.00
C TRP A 75 5.56 18.36 11.98
N ASP A 76 6.31 17.88 11.00
CA ASP A 76 7.74 18.14 10.87
C ASP A 76 8.06 18.78 9.51
N GLU A 77 8.14 20.11 9.51
CA GLU A 77 8.35 20.92 8.30
C GLU A 77 9.77 20.76 7.71
N ASP A 78 10.72 20.24 8.50
CA ASP A 78 12.12 20.05 8.07
C ASP A 78 12.37 18.63 7.46
N GLU A 79 11.40 17.72 7.55
CA GLU A 79 11.55 16.32 7.09
C GLU A 79 10.83 16.06 5.75
N VAL A 80 11.63 15.85 4.69
CA VAL A 80 11.12 15.34 3.41
C VAL A 80 10.85 13.84 3.54
N MET A 81 9.57 13.47 3.52
CA MET A 81 9.11 12.09 3.60
C MET A 81 9.16 11.43 2.22
N ALA A 82 10.32 10.88 1.85
CA ALA A 82 10.51 10.15 0.59
C ALA A 82 10.81 8.66 0.80
N GLY A 83 10.33 7.82 -0.12
CA GLY A 83 10.60 6.39 -0.09
C GLY A 83 10.14 5.65 -1.35
N SER A 84 10.51 4.39 -1.45
CA SER A 84 10.02 3.49 -2.49
C SER A 84 9.97 2.05 -2.01
N THR A 85 9.12 1.24 -2.65
CA THR A 85 8.96 -0.18 -2.33
C THR A 85 8.48 -0.93 -3.56
N ILE A 86 9.01 -2.13 -3.77
CA ILE A 86 8.48 -3.12 -4.71
C ILE A 86 7.38 -3.94 -4.03
N LEU A 87 6.26 -4.13 -4.74
CA LEU A 87 5.11 -4.92 -4.32
C LEU A 87 4.84 -6.01 -5.35
N VAL A 88 4.71 -7.25 -4.88
CA VAL A 88 4.55 -8.44 -5.73
C VAL A 88 3.32 -9.24 -5.26
N PRO A 89 2.19 -9.15 -5.99
CA PRO A 89 1.02 -9.97 -5.75
C PRO A 89 1.26 -11.46 -6.04
N VAL A 90 0.82 -12.31 -5.12
CA VAL A 90 0.81 -13.78 -5.22
C VAL A 90 -0.64 -14.26 -5.00
N PRO A 91 -1.41 -14.50 -6.06
CA PRO A 91 -2.83 -14.85 -5.94
C PRO A 91 -3.04 -16.27 -5.39
N ASP A 92 -3.93 -16.41 -4.41
CA ASP A 92 -4.51 -17.71 -4.02
C ASP A 92 -5.82 -17.97 -4.78
N SER A 93 -6.51 -16.91 -5.19
CA SER A 93 -7.71 -16.91 -6.04
C SER A 93 -7.79 -15.61 -6.85
N ALA A 94 -8.86 -15.43 -7.64
CA ALA A 94 -9.08 -14.18 -8.38
C ALA A 94 -9.20 -12.93 -7.47
N THR A 95 -9.62 -13.12 -6.21
CA THR A 95 -9.92 -12.02 -5.28
C THR A 95 -9.16 -12.10 -3.97
N THR A 96 -8.29 -13.09 -3.76
CA THR A 96 -7.54 -13.24 -2.50
C THR A 96 -6.11 -13.67 -2.79
N GLY A 97 -5.20 -13.32 -1.90
CA GLY A 97 -3.83 -13.81 -1.97
C GLY A 97 -2.91 -13.08 -1.00
N LYS A 98 -1.63 -13.15 -1.32
CA LYS A 98 -0.55 -12.50 -0.58
C LYS A 98 0.04 -11.35 -1.38
N LEU A 99 0.53 -10.34 -0.69
CA LEU A 99 1.28 -9.23 -1.25
C LEU A 99 2.66 -9.21 -0.62
N LEU A 100 3.66 -9.65 -1.38
CA LEU A 100 5.05 -9.54 -0.94
C LEU A 100 5.47 -8.08 -1.04
N ARG A 101 6.24 -7.63 -0.06
CA ARG A 101 6.69 -6.24 0.01
C ARG A 101 8.19 -6.20 0.27
N GLU A 102 8.88 -5.41 -0.54
CA GLU A 102 10.25 -4.99 -0.27
C GLU A 102 10.25 -4.10 0.97
N GLN A 103 11.10 -4.43 1.95
CA GLN A 103 11.09 -3.92 3.33
C GLN A 103 10.71 -2.43 3.44
N GLY A 104 9.68 -2.13 4.25
CA GLY A 104 9.20 -0.78 4.55
C GLY A 104 9.73 -0.23 5.88
N TYR A 105 9.58 1.08 6.05
CA TYR A 105 10.28 2.02 6.96
C TYR A 105 10.26 1.77 8.49
N ALA A 106 9.66 0.70 9.03
CA ALA A 106 9.42 0.61 10.48
C ALA A 106 9.92 -0.66 11.18
N GLU A 107 9.97 -1.82 10.51
CA GLU A 107 10.27 -3.08 11.19
C GLU A 107 11.27 -3.96 10.44
N THR A 108 12.15 -4.59 11.21
CA THR A 108 13.23 -5.47 10.77
C THR A 108 12.72 -6.83 10.28
N MET A 109 11.42 -7.12 10.38
CA MET A 109 10.84 -8.41 10.02
C MET A 109 10.02 -8.35 8.73
N GLU A 110 10.18 -9.41 7.96
CA GLU A 110 9.48 -9.70 6.72
C GLU A 110 7.99 -9.91 7.00
N ALA A 111 7.16 -8.92 6.68
CA ALA A 111 5.72 -9.02 6.83
C ALA A 111 5.06 -9.19 5.45
N VAL A 112 4.61 -10.41 5.16
CA VAL A 112 3.76 -10.68 4.00
C VAL A 112 2.36 -10.17 4.29
N GLY A 113 1.85 -9.29 3.44
CA GLY A 113 0.46 -8.84 3.51
C GLY A 113 -0.48 -9.91 2.98
N SER A 114 -1.65 -10.07 3.60
CA SER A 114 -2.77 -10.82 3.01
C SER A 114 -3.77 -9.84 2.44
N TYR A 115 -4.20 -10.05 1.21
CA TYR A 115 -5.20 -9.20 0.57
C TYR A 115 -6.48 -9.95 0.23
N CYS A 116 -7.58 -9.20 0.21
CA CYS A 116 -8.81 -9.61 -0.44
C CYS A 116 -9.46 -8.44 -1.21
N LEU A 117 -10.14 -8.76 -2.30
CA LEU A 117 -10.92 -7.84 -3.12
C LEU A 117 -12.40 -8.12 -2.90
N GLY A 118 -13.09 -7.13 -2.34
CA GLY A 118 -14.54 -7.18 -2.12
C GLY A 118 -15.33 -7.18 -3.43
N GLU A 119 -16.59 -7.60 -3.35
CA GLU A 119 -17.53 -7.55 -4.47
C GLU A 119 -17.76 -6.11 -4.97
N ASP A 120 -17.64 -5.14 -4.07
CA ASP A 120 -17.70 -3.70 -4.34
C ASP A 120 -16.43 -3.13 -5.01
N GLY A 121 -15.39 -3.94 -5.18
CA GLY A 121 -14.10 -3.52 -5.74
C GLY A 121 -13.15 -2.91 -4.73
N THR A 122 -13.43 -2.98 -3.43
CA THR A 122 -12.52 -2.53 -2.37
C THR A 122 -11.39 -3.55 -2.19
N PHE A 123 -10.14 -3.10 -2.33
CA PHE A 123 -8.95 -3.86 -1.97
C PHE A 123 -8.66 -3.68 -0.50
N VAL A 124 -8.66 -4.77 0.26
CA VAL A 124 -8.32 -4.80 1.68
C VAL A 124 -7.00 -5.52 1.84
N LEU A 125 -6.03 -4.85 2.46
CA LEU A 125 -4.72 -5.39 2.80
C LEU A 125 -4.57 -5.45 4.30
N THR A 126 -4.20 -6.61 4.83
CA THR A 126 -3.85 -6.80 6.23
C THR A 126 -2.41 -7.26 6.34
N THR A 127 -1.62 -6.55 7.14
CA THR A 127 -0.22 -6.89 7.40
C THR A 127 -0.04 -7.01 8.91
N SER A 128 0.47 -8.14 9.36
CA SER A 128 0.76 -8.36 10.78
C SER A 128 2.26 -8.26 11.02
N TYR A 129 2.63 -7.58 12.08
CA TYR A 129 3.99 -7.44 12.58
C TYR A 129 4.06 -7.91 14.03
N ASP A 130 5.26 -8.08 14.57
CA ASP A 130 5.44 -8.55 15.95
C ASP A 130 4.76 -7.64 17.00
N ARG A 131 4.78 -6.32 16.76
CA ARG A 131 4.31 -5.31 17.73
C ARG A 131 3.09 -4.52 17.27
N ALA A 132 2.71 -4.64 16.01
CA ALA A 132 1.61 -3.91 15.43
C ALA A 132 0.92 -4.72 14.33
N ALA A 133 -0.27 -4.28 13.93
CA ALA A 133 -0.88 -4.73 12.69
C ALA A 133 -1.35 -3.53 11.89
N ALA A 134 -1.27 -3.61 10.57
CA ALA A 134 -1.81 -2.63 9.65
C ALA A 134 -2.99 -3.22 8.88
N GLU A 135 -4.06 -2.45 8.74
CA GLU A 135 -5.16 -2.74 7.83
C GLU A 135 -5.34 -1.54 6.90
N GLU A 136 -5.33 -1.76 5.59
CA GLU A 136 -5.60 -0.74 4.59
C GLU A 136 -6.78 -1.16 3.72
N LYS A 137 -7.66 -0.21 3.40
CA LYS A 137 -8.77 -0.37 2.46
C LYS A 137 -8.64 0.66 1.38
N ILE A 138 -8.56 0.23 0.13
CA ILE A 138 -8.32 1.09 -1.03
C ILE A 138 -9.41 0.82 -2.06
N TRP A 139 -10.06 1.87 -2.55
CA TRP A 139 -11.06 1.73 -3.60
C TRP A 139 -11.07 2.94 -4.52
N PHE A 140 -11.54 2.74 -5.75
CA PHE A 140 -11.68 3.80 -6.74
C PHE A 140 -13.09 4.37 -6.67
N ALA A 141 -13.21 5.65 -6.32
CA ALA A 141 -14.48 6.37 -6.43
C ALA A 141 -14.78 6.76 -7.88
N THR A 142 -13.73 7.04 -8.65
CA THR A 142 -13.76 7.19 -10.12
C THR A 142 -12.46 6.61 -10.70
N PRO A 143 -12.30 6.47 -12.02
CA PRO A 143 -11.03 6.04 -12.63
C PRO A 143 -9.80 6.91 -12.25
N ASN A 144 -10.03 8.15 -11.81
CA ASN A 144 -9.01 9.16 -11.52
C ASN A 144 -9.00 9.64 -10.06
N LEU A 145 -9.84 9.04 -9.21
CA LEU A 145 -9.92 9.34 -7.79
C LEU A 145 -10.03 8.04 -7.01
N ARG A 146 -9.04 7.77 -6.16
CA ARG A 146 -9.10 6.67 -5.21
C ARG A 146 -9.01 7.17 -3.78
N PHE A 147 -9.60 6.39 -2.89
CA PHE A 147 -9.55 6.62 -1.46
C PHE A 147 -8.80 5.49 -0.79
N ARG A 148 -8.14 5.82 0.31
CA ARG A 148 -7.53 4.85 1.19
C ARG A 148 -7.87 5.17 2.63
N VAL A 149 -8.32 4.17 3.37
CA VAL A 149 -8.42 4.21 4.83
C VAL A 149 -7.39 3.25 5.38
N SER A 150 -6.59 3.68 6.34
CA SER A 150 -5.64 2.80 7.01
C SER A 150 -5.72 2.90 8.52
N LEU A 151 -5.48 1.77 9.17
CA LEU A 151 -5.44 1.64 10.62
C LEU A 151 -4.10 1.01 11.01
N ILE A 152 -3.40 1.63 11.95
CA ILE A 152 -2.34 0.98 12.71
C ILE A 152 -2.96 0.52 14.04
N LYS A 153 -2.79 -0.76 14.33
CA LYS A 153 -3.37 -1.45 15.48
C LYS A 153 -2.27 -1.96 16.41
N THR A 154 -2.60 -2.12 17.68
CA THR A 154 -1.77 -2.83 18.65
C THR A 154 -1.56 -4.28 18.22
N SER A 155 -0.49 -4.93 18.71
CA SER A 155 -0.17 -6.33 18.38
C SER A 155 -1.29 -7.33 18.69
N ASP A 156 -2.13 -7.05 19.70
CA ASP A 156 -3.31 -7.88 20.02
C ASP A 156 -4.53 -7.60 19.11
N GLY A 157 -4.40 -6.63 18.19
CA GLY A 157 -5.41 -6.23 17.21
C GLY A 157 -6.62 -5.51 17.80
N LYS A 158 -6.68 -5.29 19.11
CA LYS A 158 -7.86 -4.76 19.81
C LYS A 158 -7.86 -3.24 19.92
N GLY A 159 -6.68 -2.63 19.93
CA GLY A 159 -6.51 -1.18 19.96
C GLY A 159 -6.17 -0.63 18.59
N VAL A 160 -6.68 0.55 18.27
CA VAL A 160 -6.21 1.36 17.13
C VAL A 160 -5.32 2.46 17.71
N THR A 161 -4.10 2.59 17.21
CA THR A 161 -3.16 3.66 17.61
C THR A 161 -3.22 4.85 16.66
N THR A 162 -3.39 4.57 15.37
CA THR A 162 -3.49 5.61 14.33
C THR A 162 -4.57 5.22 13.33
N ALA A 163 -5.42 6.17 12.96
CA ALA A 163 -6.38 6.04 11.87
C ALA A 163 -6.11 7.11 10.82
N SER A 164 -6.02 6.73 9.55
CA SER A 164 -5.77 7.67 8.46
C SER A 164 -6.78 7.55 7.34
N PHE A 165 -7.07 8.68 6.70
CA PHE A 165 -7.82 8.76 5.46
C PHE A 165 -6.97 9.49 4.42
N SER A 166 -6.90 8.95 3.21
CA SER A 166 -6.25 9.59 2.06
C SER A 166 -7.22 9.70 0.89
N SER A 167 -7.21 10.87 0.25
CA SER A 167 -7.75 11.07 -1.09
C SER A 167 -6.62 11.25 -2.08
N GLU A 168 -6.66 10.45 -3.16
CA GLU A 168 -5.58 10.34 -4.12
C GLU A 168 -6.13 10.61 -5.53
N VAL A 169 -5.69 11.72 -6.12
CA VAL A 169 -6.16 12.21 -7.43
C VAL A 169 -5.09 11.97 -8.48
N ARG A 170 -5.45 11.32 -9.59
CA ARG A 170 -4.52 11.07 -10.69
C ARG A 170 -4.07 12.39 -11.32
N ARG A 171 -2.76 12.60 -11.46
CA ARG A 171 -2.20 13.85 -12.04
C ARG A 171 -2.50 13.98 -13.53
N ASN A 172 -2.45 12.86 -14.26
CA ASN A 172 -2.78 12.78 -15.69
C ASN A 172 -4.05 11.92 -15.86
N PRO A 173 -5.25 12.54 -15.86
CA PRO A 173 -6.51 11.81 -15.91
C PRO A 173 -6.62 10.92 -17.16
N ILE A 174 -7.13 9.71 -16.97
CA ILE A 174 -7.53 8.81 -18.05
C ILE A 174 -9.01 9.11 -18.36
N PRO A 175 -9.43 9.11 -19.64
CA PRO A 175 -10.82 9.35 -20.03
C PRO A 175 -11.83 8.38 -19.40
#